data_AF-A0A4Y6USC3-F1
#
_entry.id   AF-A0A4Y6USC3-F1
#
_cell.length_a   1.000
_cell.length_b   1.000
_cell.length_c   1.000
_cell.angle_alpha   90.00
_cell.angle_beta   90.00
_cell.angle_gamma   90.00
#
_symmetry.space_group_name_H-M   'P 1'
#
loop_
_entity.id
_entity.type
_entity.pdbx_description
1 polymer ?
#
loop_
_entity_poly.entity_id
_entity_poly.type
_entity_poly.pdbx_seq_one_letter_code
_entity_poly.pdbx_strand_id
1 'polypeptide(L)'
;MLRNPILKGYQRYNYINDDKHLTWKDLKLQPFNPDYKILEEEDFDRVQEIIDSRSNKNNKQEINTPTKSKLLLSGIVKCGYCGGNLSVDHSITTNKRKDGTIQKSKVMRYVCKRARHLGNREDHACLQFGAKKYEKEAEIVVKDFISKANKEDFVEVLDKFQKENVVQKDSHLAKLKKEIQGDYQELSAIKGLIIKVELGQSKLSFDTVESMLLEQEIKIAEKGKLIESLERETQKEKTKMNEYQEVLEEFDGWLEKYDEAELDTKKMMLSRVIRKISFKKDEIDLELVLPIGNTTPPEDQNRVGMTEDKAKITDLAVHNIPNSHRHRRPGLADRLRDFDECNEACQRRSVDGACGQEHRRKPVLRLLRPTAAPRRRTHRFR
;
A
#
# COMPACT_ATOMS: atom_id res chain seq x y z
N MET A 1 2.91 21.05 -11.04
CA MET A 1 2.15 22.24 -10.58
C MET A 1 1.69 22.07 -9.14
N LEU A 2 1.03 20.97 -8.78
CA LEU A 2 0.49 20.74 -7.42
C LEU A 2 1.51 20.81 -6.27
N ARG A 3 2.82 20.61 -6.52
CA ARG A 3 3.86 20.76 -5.50
C ARG A 3 4.33 22.19 -5.24
N ASN A 4 3.76 23.18 -5.94
CA ASN A 4 4.24 24.56 -5.85
C ASN A 4 3.57 25.28 -4.68
N PRO A 5 4.31 25.71 -3.64
CA PRO A 5 3.75 26.38 -2.46
C PRO A 5 3.13 27.75 -2.77
N ILE A 6 3.30 28.28 -3.98
CA ILE A 6 2.60 29.50 -4.42
C ILE A 6 1.09 29.36 -4.27
N LEU A 7 0.55 28.15 -4.41
CA LEU A 7 -0.89 27.87 -4.28
C LEU A 7 -1.42 28.21 -2.88
N LYS A 8 -0.58 28.14 -1.84
CA LYS A 8 -0.91 28.54 -0.47
C LYS A 8 -0.37 29.93 -0.07
N GLY A 9 0.01 30.75 -1.05
CA GLY A 9 0.45 32.14 -0.81
C GLY A 9 1.96 32.33 -0.58
N TYR A 10 2.76 31.27 -0.71
CA TYR A 10 4.21 31.34 -0.47
C TYR A 10 5.01 31.19 -1.76
N GLN A 11 5.75 32.22 -2.15
CA GLN A 11 6.69 32.10 -3.25
C GLN A 11 7.99 31.43 -2.77
N ARG A 12 8.59 30.58 -3.60
CA ARG A 12 9.91 30.01 -3.32
C ARG A 12 11.00 31.01 -3.71
N TYR A 13 12.07 31.11 -2.92
CA TYR A 13 13.29 31.75 -3.42
C TYR A 13 13.92 30.86 -4.51
N ASN A 14 14.54 31.50 -5.51
CA ASN A 14 15.41 30.78 -6.45
C ASN A 14 16.67 30.36 -5.68
N TYR A 15 16.66 29.13 -5.16
CA TYR A 15 17.81 28.53 -4.51
C TYR A 15 18.32 27.39 -5.42
N ILE A 16 19.49 27.61 -6.02
CA ILE A 16 20.22 26.55 -6.74
C ILE A 16 21.02 25.82 -5.68
N ASN A 17 20.61 24.58 -5.38
CA ASN A 17 21.43 23.67 -4.60
C ASN A 17 21.93 22.59 -5.55
N ASP A 18 23.25 22.45 -5.67
CA ASP A 18 23.85 21.52 -6.64
C ASP A 18 23.64 20.05 -6.27
N ASP A 19 23.30 19.74 -5.01
CA ASP A 19 22.96 18.39 -4.58
C ASP A 19 21.81 18.36 -3.57
N LYS A 20 20.87 17.42 -3.82
CA LYS A 20 19.66 16.98 -3.08
C LYS A 20 18.33 17.40 -3.70
N HIS A 21 17.45 16.43 -3.92
CA HIS A 21 16.02 16.65 -4.06
C HIS A 21 15.48 17.21 -2.74
N LEU A 22 15.22 18.52 -2.66
CA LEU A 22 14.55 19.10 -1.50
C LEU A 22 13.10 18.61 -1.43
N THR A 23 12.66 18.23 -0.23
CA THR A 23 11.23 18.01 0.03
C THR A 23 10.53 19.36 0.16
N TRP A 24 9.21 19.40 -0.01
CA TRP A 24 8.46 20.66 0.06
C TRP A 24 8.56 21.34 1.44
N LYS A 25 8.83 20.57 2.50
CA LYS A 25 9.04 21.04 3.88
C LYS A 25 10.37 21.77 4.07
N ASP A 26 11.36 21.49 3.21
CA ASP A 26 12.70 22.07 3.30
C ASP A 26 12.87 23.31 2.40
N LEU A 27 11.81 23.74 1.72
CA LEU A 27 11.85 24.87 0.80
C LEU A 27 12.03 26.19 1.55
N LYS A 28 12.97 27.02 1.11
CA LYS A 28 13.06 28.42 1.55
C LYS A 28 11.95 29.24 0.88
N LEU A 29 11.01 29.72 1.69
CA LEU A 29 9.85 30.48 1.26
C LEU A 29 10.03 31.97 1.53
N GLN A 30 9.49 32.80 0.63
CA GLN A 30 9.28 34.23 0.83
C GLN A 30 8.16 34.46 1.87
N PRO A 31 8.06 35.69 2.41
CA PRO A 31 6.93 36.08 3.24
C PRO A 31 5.58 35.78 2.56
N PHE A 32 4.59 35.44 3.38
CA PHE A 32 3.23 35.16 2.91
C PHE A 32 2.66 36.36 2.13
N ASN A 33 2.08 36.09 0.97
CA ASN A 33 1.33 37.08 0.21
C ASN A 33 -0.10 36.57 -0.06
N PRO A 34 -1.13 37.27 0.43
CA PRO A 34 -2.53 36.87 0.24
C PRO A 34 -2.96 36.86 -1.24
N ASP A 35 -2.38 37.68 -2.10
CA ASP A 35 -2.77 37.79 -3.51
C ASP A 35 -2.49 36.50 -4.31
N TYR A 36 -1.60 35.65 -3.80
CA TYR A 36 -1.26 34.37 -4.44
C TYR A 36 -2.02 33.18 -3.85
N LYS A 37 -2.74 33.36 -2.75
CA LYS A 37 -3.43 32.26 -2.07
C LYS A 37 -4.63 31.81 -2.90
N ILE A 38 -4.54 30.62 -3.48
CA ILE A 38 -5.61 29.97 -4.25
C ILE A 38 -6.24 28.83 -3.43
N LEU A 39 -5.42 28.15 -2.62
CA LEU A 39 -5.82 27.04 -1.77
C LEU A 39 -5.53 27.38 -0.30
N GLU A 40 -6.35 26.81 0.58
CA GLU A 40 -6.04 26.78 2.00
C GLU A 40 -4.80 25.91 2.26
N GLU A 41 -4.06 26.23 3.32
CA GLU A 41 -2.82 25.52 3.66
C GLU A 41 -3.09 24.03 3.94
N GLU A 42 -4.19 23.73 4.63
CA GLU A 42 -4.63 22.36 4.94
C GLU A 42 -4.92 21.53 3.67
N ASP A 43 -5.55 22.13 2.66
CA ASP A 43 -5.82 21.46 1.38
C ASP A 43 -4.52 21.19 0.62
N PHE A 44 -3.62 22.17 0.59
CA PHE A 44 -2.33 22.04 -0.08
C PHE A 44 -1.48 20.94 0.55
N ASP A 45 -1.42 20.91 1.89
CA ASP A 45 -0.63 19.95 2.65
C ASP A 45 -1.20 18.53 2.49
N ARG A 46 -2.53 18.34 2.55
CA ARG A 46 -3.18 17.06 2.21
C ARG A 46 -2.86 16.59 0.80
N VAL A 47 -2.86 17.49 -0.19
CA VAL A 47 -2.45 17.14 -1.56
C VAL A 47 -0.99 16.72 -1.61
N GLN A 48 -0.08 17.38 -0.87
CA GLN A 48 1.31 16.94 -0.81
C GLN A 48 1.45 15.55 -0.21
N GLU A 49 0.73 15.24 0.86
CA GLU A 49 0.72 13.91 1.50
C GLU A 49 0.27 12.81 0.52
N ILE A 50 -0.76 13.08 -0.28
CA ILE A 50 -1.22 12.15 -1.33
C ILE A 50 -0.15 11.95 -2.41
N ILE A 51 0.60 13.00 -2.77
CA ILE A 51 1.66 12.87 -3.79
C ILE A 51 2.88 12.15 -3.20
N ASP A 52 3.25 12.44 -1.95
CA ASP A 52 4.38 11.82 -1.25
C ASP A 52 4.13 10.34 -0.99
N SER A 53 2.91 9.96 -0.57
CA SER A 53 2.51 8.55 -0.41
C SER A 53 2.62 7.76 -1.73
N ARG A 54 2.33 8.38 -2.88
CA ARG A 54 2.51 7.77 -4.21
C ARG A 54 3.98 7.66 -4.64
N SER A 55 4.84 8.57 -4.17
CA SER A 55 6.24 8.68 -4.62
C SER A 55 7.20 7.83 -3.79
N ASN A 56 6.84 7.47 -2.56
CA ASN A 56 7.77 6.89 -1.61
C ASN A 56 8.11 5.43 -1.96
N LYS A 57 9.21 5.23 -2.70
CA LYS A 57 9.73 3.89 -3.06
C LYS A 57 10.15 3.06 -1.84
N ASN A 58 10.41 3.72 -0.71
CA ASN A 58 10.94 3.10 0.52
C ASN A 58 9.84 2.81 1.56
N ASN A 59 8.79 3.62 1.66
CA ASN A 59 7.56 3.25 2.38
C ASN A 59 6.65 2.45 1.44
N LYS A 60 7.05 1.20 1.20
CA LYS A 60 6.16 0.22 0.56
C LYS A 60 4.96 -0.01 1.49
N GLN A 61 3.79 0.38 1.01
CA GLN A 61 2.48 -0.20 1.39
C GLN A 61 1.97 0.15 2.79
N GLU A 62 1.38 1.33 2.95
CA GLU A 62 0.28 1.51 3.91
C GLU A 62 -0.96 2.11 3.24
N ILE A 63 -0.79 3.03 2.28
CA ILE A 63 -1.94 3.63 1.58
C ILE A 63 -2.17 2.93 0.25
N ASN A 64 -3.31 2.26 0.13
CA ASN A 64 -3.80 1.71 -1.12
C ASN A 64 -4.34 2.83 -2.01
N THR A 65 -3.53 3.37 -2.92
CA THR A 65 -4.06 4.33 -3.91
C THR A 65 -4.72 3.60 -5.09
N PRO A 66 -5.99 3.91 -5.42
CA PRO A 66 -6.67 3.32 -6.56
C PRO A 66 -5.93 3.65 -7.86
N THR A 67 -5.70 2.63 -8.69
CA THR A 67 -5.00 2.78 -9.96
C THR A 67 -5.98 3.13 -11.09
N LYS A 68 -5.53 3.88 -12.10
CA LYS A 68 -6.28 4.20 -13.34
C LYS A 68 -6.63 2.99 -14.22
N SER A 69 -6.38 1.77 -13.78
CA SER A 69 -6.64 0.58 -14.59
C SER A 69 -8.14 0.28 -14.64
N LYS A 70 -8.59 -0.53 -15.59
CA LYS A 70 -10.02 -0.90 -15.70
C LYS A 70 -10.46 -2.00 -14.72
N LEU A 71 -9.53 -2.49 -13.89
CA LEU A 71 -9.78 -3.56 -12.94
C LEU A 71 -10.01 -2.98 -11.54
N LEU A 72 -10.99 -3.52 -10.85
CA LEU A 72 -11.45 -3.11 -9.53
C LEU A 72 -10.34 -3.25 -8.49
N LEU A 73 -9.68 -4.41 -8.45
CA LEU A 73 -8.74 -4.71 -7.37
C LEU A 73 -7.29 -4.29 -7.72
N SER A 74 -7.16 -3.35 -8.66
CA SER A 74 -5.85 -2.91 -9.12
C SER A 74 -5.17 -1.98 -8.13
N GLY A 75 -4.02 -2.42 -7.61
CA GLY A 75 -3.23 -1.67 -6.64
C GLY A 75 -3.28 -2.29 -5.23
N ILE A 76 -4.32 -3.07 -4.94
CA ILE A 76 -4.52 -3.74 -3.63
C ILE A 76 -4.17 -5.23 -3.66
N VAL A 77 -4.19 -5.86 -4.84
CA VAL A 77 -3.96 -7.31 -4.98
C VAL A 77 -2.47 -7.66 -4.95
N LYS A 78 -2.15 -8.66 -4.13
CA LYS A 78 -0.85 -9.31 -4.03
C LYS A 78 -0.94 -10.79 -4.41
N CYS A 79 0.20 -11.34 -4.81
CA CYS A 79 0.35 -12.77 -5.03
C CYS A 79 0.44 -13.48 -3.67
N GLY A 80 -0.44 -14.46 -3.42
CA GLY A 80 -0.41 -15.25 -2.19
C GLY A 80 0.82 -16.17 -2.06
N TYR A 81 1.52 -16.44 -3.16
CA TYR A 81 2.75 -17.27 -3.15
C TYR A 81 4.01 -16.45 -2.84
N CYS A 82 4.20 -15.30 -3.51
CA CYS A 82 5.46 -14.53 -3.42
C CYS A 82 5.32 -13.18 -2.68
N GLY A 83 4.11 -12.82 -2.24
CA GLY A 83 3.78 -11.54 -1.60
C GLY A 83 3.95 -10.30 -2.49
N GLY A 84 4.32 -10.48 -3.77
CA GLY A 84 4.54 -9.38 -4.71
C GLY A 84 3.24 -8.82 -5.28
N ASN A 85 3.22 -7.54 -5.66
CA ASN A 85 2.06 -6.91 -6.30
C ASN A 85 1.75 -7.58 -7.65
N LEU A 86 0.46 -7.87 -7.88
CA LEU A 86 0.01 -8.34 -9.19
C LEU A 86 -0.12 -7.16 -10.16
N SER A 87 0.32 -7.37 -11.40
CA SER A 87 0.17 -6.39 -12.47
C SER A 87 -0.99 -6.76 -13.37
N VAL A 88 -1.68 -5.74 -13.89
CA VAL A 88 -2.77 -5.94 -14.85
C VAL A 88 -2.20 -6.19 -16.24
N ASP A 89 -2.60 -7.29 -16.87
CA ASP A 89 -2.28 -7.62 -18.24
C ASP A 89 -3.57 -7.87 -19.04
N HIS A 90 -3.51 -7.74 -20.36
CA HIS A 90 -4.66 -7.96 -21.23
C HIS A 90 -4.26 -8.62 -22.54
N SER A 91 -5.11 -9.53 -23.01
CA SER A 91 -4.98 -10.17 -24.31
C SER A 91 -6.19 -9.84 -25.16
N ILE A 92 -5.94 -9.53 -26.43
CA ILE A 92 -6.98 -9.23 -27.41
C ILE A 92 -6.89 -10.30 -28.49
N THR A 93 -7.92 -11.11 -28.62
CA THR A 93 -8.05 -12.10 -29.69
C THR A 93 -9.05 -11.58 -30.71
N THR A 94 -8.68 -11.65 -31.99
CA THR A 94 -9.55 -11.26 -33.10
C THR A 94 -9.88 -12.50 -33.91
N ASN A 95 -11.15 -12.84 -34.00
CA ASN A 95 -11.63 -13.98 -34.77
C ASN A 95 -12.53 -13.51 -35.91
N LYS A 96 -12.31 -14.05 -37.12
CA LYS A 96 -13.14 -13.78 -38.29
C LYS A 96 -14.19 -14.88 -38.38
N ARG A 97 -15.47 -14.51 -38.27
CA ARG A 97 -16.58 -15.46 -38.44
C ARG A 97 -16.74 -15.82 -39.92
N LYS A 98 -17.45 -16.91 -40.18
CA LYS A 98 -17.77 -17.38 -41.53
C LYS A 98 -18.52 -16.32 -42.35
N ASP A 99 -19.31 -15.49 -41.67
CA ASP A 99 -20.10 -14.40 -42.27
C ASP A 99 -19.26 -13.13 -42.53
N GLY A 100 -17.92 -13.21 -42.47
CA GLY A 100 -17.00 -12.09 -42.67
C GLY A 100 -16.90 -11.09 -41.51
N THR A 101 -17.79 -11.19 -40.51
CA THR A 101 -17.77 -10.32 -39.32
C THR A 101 -16.56 -10.60 -38.43
N ILE A 102 -15.91 -9.51 -37.96
CA ILE A 102 -14.74 -9.58 -37.10
C ILE A 102 -15.19 -9.45 -35.63
N GLN A 103 -15.01 -10.51 -34.84
CA GLN A 103 -15.25 -10.49 -33.41
C GLN A 103 -13.93 -10.26 -32.66
N LYS A 104 -13.85 -9.20 -31.85
CA LYS A 104 -12.73 -8.92 -30.95
C LYS A 104 -13.13 -9.29 -29.53
N SER A 105 -12.39 -10.18 -28.88
CA SER A 105 -12.54 -10.53 -27.46
C SER A 105 -11.34 -10.02 -26.67
N LYS A 106 -11.59 -9.23 -25.63
CA LYS A 106 -10.57 -8.74 -24.70
C LYS A 106 -10.67 -9.48 -23.38
N VAL A 107 -9.58 -10.14 -22.97
CA VAL A 107 -9.48 -10.83 -21.68
C VAL A 107 -8.47 -10.09 -20.80
N MET A 108 -8.90 -9.69 -19.61
CA MET A 108 -8.06 -9.03 -18.61
C MET A 108 -7.62 -10.04 -17.55
N ARG A 109 -6.36 -9.96 -17.08
CA ARG A 109 -5.77 -10.88 -16.11
C ARG A 109 -4.89 -10.12 -15.12
N TYR A 110 -4.76 -10.65 -13.91
CA TYR A 110 -3.71 -10.28 -12.97
C TYR A 110 -2.53 -11.23 -13.13
N VAL A 111 -1.31 -10.68 -13.20
CA VAL A 111 -0.11 -11.44 -13.49
C VAL A 111 0.96 -11.19 -12.44
N CYS A 112 1.51 -12.27 -11.90
CA CYS A 112 2.64 -12.21 -10.99
C CYS A 112 3.94 -12.01 -11.78
N LYS A 113 4.53 -10.80 -11.72
CA LYS A 113 5.79 -10.50 -12.43
C LYS A 113 6.98 -11.34 -11.93
N ARG A 114 7.03 -11.65 -10.63
CA ARG A 114 8.12 -12.41 -10.02
C ARG A 114 8.11 -13.87 -10.50
N ALA A 115 6.94 -14.47 -10.61
CA ALA A 115 6.79 -15.84 -11.10
C ALA A 115 7.30 -16.04 -12.53
N ARG A 116 7.24 -15.00 -13.38
CA ARG A 116 7.82 -15.04 -14.73
C ARG A 116 9.34 -15.26 -14.72
N HIS A 117 10.04 -14.85 -13.66
CA HIS A 117 11.49 -15.00 -13.52
C HIS A 117 11.90 -16.22 -12.68
N LEU A 118 10.98 -16.73 -11.84
CA LEU A 118 11.28 -17.80 -10.88
C LEU A 118 11.20 -19.20 -11.51
N GLY A 119 10.65 -19.34 -12.71
CA GLY A 119 10.33 -20.65 -13.30
C GLY A 119 9.25 -21.36 -12.47
N ASN A 120 8.67 -22.45 -12.99
CA ASN A 120 7.75 -23.30 -12.22
C ASN A 120 8.51 -23.93 -11.04
N ARG A 121 8.68 -23.20 -9.93
CA ARG A 121 9.00 -23.81 -8.63
C ARG A 121 7.72 -24.43 -8.09
N GLU A 122 7.85 -25.55 -7.39
CA GLU A 122 6.74 -26.29 -6.77
C GLU A 122 5.85 -25.37 -5.90
N ASP A 123 6.44 -24.33 -5.31
CA ASP A 123 5.76 -23.36 -4.43
C ASP A 123 4.91 -22.29 -5.16
N HIS A 124 4.86 -22.25 -6.49
CA HIS A 124 4.15 -21.20 -7.24
C HIS A 124 3.23 -21.77 -8.33
N ALA A 125 2.09 -22.32 -7.92
CA ALA A 125 1.18 -23.07 -8.77
C ALA A 125 0.52 -22.28 -9.92
N CYS A 126 0.37 -20.95 -9.81
CA CYS A 126 -0.31 -20.16 -10.85
C CYS A 126 0.29 -18.78 -11.11
N LEU A 127 0.58 -18.47 -12.38
CA LEU A 127 1.18 -17.20 -12.82
C LEU A 127 0.14 -16.10 -13.09
N GLN A 128 -1.06 -16.48 -13.53
CA GLN A 128 -2.08 -15.59 -14.06
C GLN A 128 -3.44 -15.89 -13.44
N PHE A 129 -4.14 -14.84 -13.02
CA PHE A 129 -5.46 -14.93 -12.40
C PHE A 129 -6.47 -14.19 -13.29
N GLY A 130 -7.53 -14.87 -13.73
CA GLY A 130 -8.53 -14.29 -14.62
C GLY A 130 -9.39 -13.24 -13.91
N ALA A 131 -9.34 -11.98 -14.35
CA ALA A 131 -9.96 -10.88 -13.61
C ALA A 131 -11.46 -11.09 -13.37
N LYS A 132 -12.20 -11.60 -14.38
CA LYS A 132 -13.65 -11.83 -14.27
C LYS A 132 -14.05 -12.83 -13.18
N LYS A 133 -13.23 -13.85 -12.92
CA LYS A 133 -13.48 -14.85 -11.85
C LYS A 133 -13.14 -14.23 -10.49
N TYR A 134 -11.88 -13.82 -10.35
CA TYR A 134 -11.31 -13.39 -9.08
C TYR A 134 -11.92 -12.07 -8.57
N GLU A 135 -12.30 -11.13 -9.45
CA GLU A 135 -12.97 -9.90 -9.01
C GLU A 135 -14.36 -10.20 -8.44
N LYS A 136 -15.16 -11.04 -9.11
CA LYS A 136 -16.49 -11.40 -8.61
C LYS A 136 -16.42 -12.12 -7.28
N GLU A 137 -15.49 -13.05 -7.15
CA GLU A 137 -15.33 -13.84 -5.94
C GLU A 137 -14.81 -12.99 -4.78
N ALA A 138 -13.82 -12.13 -5.04
CA ALA A 138 -13.38 -11.17 -4.05
C ALA A 138 -14.48 -10.20 -3.64
N GLU A 139 -15.33 -9.71 -4.56
CA GLU A 139 -16.49 -8.88 -4.20
C GLU A 139 -17.46 -9.61 -3.28
N ILE A 140 -17.74 -10.90 -3.53
CA ILE A 140 -18.59 -11.71 -2.65
C ILE A 140 -17.96 -11.82 -1.26
N VAL A 141 -16.67 -12.16 -1.19
CA VAL A 141 -15.95 -12.28 0.08
C VAL A 141 -15.95 -10.96 0.85
N VAL A 142 -15.71 -9.84 0.17
CA VAL A 142 -15.72 -8.50 0.80
C VAL A 142 -17.10 -8.16 1.34
N LYS A 143 -18.15 -8.37 0.56
CA LYS A 143 -19.52 -8.07 0.98
C LYS A 143 -19.97 -8.95 2.13
N ASP A 144 -19.70 -10.24 2.05
CA ASP A 144 -20.00 -11.20 3.12
C ASP A 144 -19.27 -10.81 4.40
N PHE A 145 -17.99 -10.45 4.30
CA PHE A 145 -17.21 -9.97 5.42
C PHE A 145 -17.83 -8.73 6.07
N ILE A 146 -18.10 -7.68 5.29
CA ILE A 146 -18.66 -6.42 5.80
C ILE A 146 -20.07 -6.63 6.36
N SER A 147 -20.86 -7.53 5.78
CA SER A 147 -22.21 -7.83 6.28
C SER A 147 -22.20 -8.55 7.63
N LYS A 148 -21.19 -9.40 7.88
CA LYS A 148 -21.03 -10.13 9.14
C LYS A 148 -20.37 -9.30 10.22
N ALA A 149 -19.55 -8.34 9.83
CA ALA A 149 -18.79 -7.53 10.74
C ALA A 149 -19.69 -6.41 11.31
N ASN A 150 -20.22 -6.63 12.52
CA ASN A 150 -21.04 -5.63 13.19
C ASN A 150 -20.16 -4.46 13.66
N LYS A 151 -20.68 -3.23 13.53
CA LYS A 151 -20.00 -2.01 14.01
C LYS A 151 -19.56 -2.14 15.47
N GLU A 152 -20.40 -2.78 16.29
CA GLU A 152 -20.17 -3.00 17.72
C GLU A 152 -18.89 -3.83 17.98
N ASP A 153 -18.65 -4.89 17.21
CA ASP A 153 -17.47 -5.74 17.34
C ASP A 153 -16.18 -4.95 17.08
N PHE A 154 -16.22 -4.03 16.10
CA PHE A 154 -15.08 -3.15 15.82
C PHE A 154 -14.86 -2.11 16.90
N VAL A 155 -15.93 -1.54 17.47
CA VAL A 155 -15.82 -0.56 18.57
C VAL A 155 -15.09 -1.19 19.75
N GLU A 156 -15.42 -2.41 20.14
CA GLU A 156 -14.73 -3.09 21.24
C GLU A 156 -13.24 -3.31 20.96
N VAL A 157 -12.88 -3.67 19.73
CA VAL A 157 -11.48 -3.88 19.37
C VAL A 157 -10.73 -2.55 19.32
N LEU A 158 -11.36 -1.49 18.82
CA LEU A 158 -10.78 -0.14 18.84
C LEU A 158 -10.59 0.37 20.27
N ASP A 159 -11.55 0.13 21.18
CA ASP A 159 -11.42 0.49 22.59
C ASP A 159 -10.25 -0.25 23.26
N LYS A 160 -10.07 -1.55 22.95
CA LYS A 160 -8.91 -2.32 23.42
C LYS A 160 -7.60 -1.77 22.87
N PHE A 161 -7.54 -1.50 21.57
CA PHE A 161 -6.37 -0.89 20.93
C PHE A 161 -6.06 0.48 21.56
N GLN A 162 -7.07 1.31 21.79
CA GLN A 162 -6.90 2.63 22.40
C GLN A 162 -6.30 2.51 23.80
N LYS A 163 -6.82 1.58 24.61
CA LYS A 163 -6.33 1.35 25.97
C LYS A 163 -4.88 0.87 25.97
N GLU A 164 -4.56 -0.13 25.16
CA GLU A 164 -3.23 -0.76 25.13
C GLU A 164 -2.15 0.11 24.47
N ASN A 165 -2.47 0.73 23.34
CA ASN A 165 -1.47 1.43 22.54
C ASN A 165 -1.42 2.93 22.84
N VAL A 166 -2.56 3.56 23.12
CA VAL A 166 -2.59 5.02 23.35
C VAL A 166 -2.52 5.33 24.84
N VAL A 167 -3.48 4.86 25.63
CA VAL A 167 -3.62 5.26 27.05
C VAL A 167 -2.46 4.75 27.90
N GLN A 168 -2.06 3.48 27.76
CA GLN A 168 -0.93 2.93 28.51
C GLN A 168 0.38 3.65 28.16
N LYS A 169 0.64 3.92 26.88
CA LYS A 169 1.86 4.63 26.45
C LYS A 169 1.87 6.10 26.87
N ASP A 170 0.74 6.80 26.78
CA ASP A 170 0.61 8.16 27.30
C ASP A 170 0.87 8.19 28.82
N SER A 171 0.37 7.20 29.56
CA SER A 171 0.63 7.08 31.00
C SER A 171 2.12 6.83 31.30
N HIS A 172 2.79 6.03 30.46
CA HIS A 172 4.22 5.77 30.58
C HIS A 172 5.05 7.02 30.24
N LEU A 173 4.69 7.74 29.17
CA LEU A 173 5.28 9.05 28.84
C LEU A 173 5.13 10.04 29.98
N ALA A 174 3.95 10.13 30.58
CA ALA A 174 3.70 11.03 31.69
C ALA A 174 4.59 10.71 32.91
N LYS A 175 4.83 9.43 33.18
CA LYS A 175 5.77 8.99 34.23
C LYS A 175 7.21 9.36 33.90
N LEU A 176 7.69 9.02 32.70
CA LEU A 176 9.05 9.34 32.24
C LEU A 176 9.30 10.87 32.23
N LYS A 177 8.30 11.67 31.84
CA LYS A 177 8.37 13.14 31.89
C LYS A 177 8.47 13.69 33.31
N LYS A 178 7.84 13.04 34.29
CA LYS A 178 8.00 13.42 35.71
C LYS A 178 9.37 13.01 36.24
N GLU A 179 9.84 11.82 35.88
CA GLU A 179 11.17 11.34 36.27
C GLU A 179 12.29 12.24 35.73
N ILE A 180 12.24 12.62 34.45
CA ILE A 180 13.25 13.51 33.87
C ILE A 180 13.22 14.91 34.50
N GLN A 181 12.04 15.41 34.91
CA GLN A 181 11.94 16.65 35.67
C GLN A 181 12.64 16.53 37.04
N GLY A 182 12.52 15.38 37.72
CA GLY A 182 13.28 15.08 38.93
C GLY A 182 14.78 15.05 38.67
N ASP A 183 15.22 14.39 37.59
CA ASP A 183 16.64 14.32 37.22
C ASP A 183 17.24 15.72 36.94
N TYR A 184 16.46 16.62 36.33
CA TYR A 184 16.85 18.02 36.13
C TYR A 184 16.99 18.79 37.45
N GLN A 185 16.13 18.53 38.43
CA GLN A 185 16.25 19.12 39.77
C GLN A 185 17.51 18.61 40.47
N GLU A 186 17.80 17.31 40.40
CA GLU A 186 19.03 16.71 40.93
C GLU A 186 20.28 17.30 40.26
N LEU A 187 20.26 17.45 38.93
CA LEU A 187 21.34 18.09 38.18
C LEU A 187 21.56 19.54 38.65
N SER A 188 20.48 20.28 38.92
CA SER A 188 20.59 21.65 39.47
C SER A 188 21.21 21.66 40.88
N ALA A 189 20.89 20.66 41.71
CA ALA A 189 21.46 20.50 43.04
C ALA A 189 22.96 20.15 42.97
N ILE A 190 23.36 19.25 42.05
CA ILE A 190 24.78 18.90 41.80
C ILE A 190 25.55 20.15 41.34
N LYS A 191 24.99 20.95 40.43
CA LYS A 191 25.60 22.23 40.03
C LYS A 191 25.77 23.19 41.21
N GLY A 192 24.80 23.23 42.13
CA GLY A 192 24.93 23.98 43.38
C GLY A 192 26.04 23.45 44.32
N LEU A 193 26.30 22.14 44.32
CA LEU A 193 27.40 21.54 45.08
C LEU A 193 28.77 21.93 44.51
N ILE A 194 28.91 22.04 43.18
CA ILE A 194 30.14 22.52 42.55
C ILE A 194 30.55 23.88 43.11
N ILE A 195 29.60 24.82 43.16
CA ILE A 195 29.82 26.17 43.71
C ILE A 195 30.27 26.08 45.18
N LYS A 196 29.66 25.19 45.98
CA LYS A 196 30.03 25.01 47.40
C LYS A 196 31.40 24.37 47.60
N VAL A 197 31.80 23.45 46.72
CA VAL A 197 33.15 22.87 46.71
C VAL A 197 34.18 23.93 46.35
N GLU A 198 33.90 24.75 45.34
CA GLU A 198 34.76 25.85 44.91
C GLU A 198 34.93 26.92 46.01
N LEU A 199 33.88 27.20 46.79
CA LEU A 199 33.92 28.07 47.96
C LEU A 199 34.55 27.44 49.22
N GLY A 200 34.99 26.18 49.16
CA GLY A 200 35.60 25.46 50.30
C GLY A 200 34.62 25.10 51.42
N GLN A 201 33.32 25.17 51.16
CA GLN A 201 32.25 24.88 52.14
C GLN A 201 31.86 23.40 52.19
N SER A 202 32.47 22.58 51.33
CA SER A 202 32.19 21.15 51.16
C SER A 202 33.45 20.31 51.36
N LYS A 203 33.29 19.09 51.92
CA LYS A 203 34.36 18.09 52.08
C LYS A 203 34.51 17.18 50.85
N LEU A 204 33.65 17.30 49.85
CA LEU A 204 33.68 16.49 48.63
C LEU A 204 34.80 16.99 47.69
N SER A 205 35.47 16.07 47.00
CA SER A 205 36.44 16.44 45.96
C SER A 205 35.74 16.90 44.69
N PHE A 206 36.39 17.81 43.96
CA PHE A 206 35.89 18.35 42.70
C PHE A 206 35.63 17.22 41.68
N ASP A 207 36.59 16.31 41.51
CA ASP A 207 36.50 15.16 40.60
C ASP A 207 35.26 14.28 40.85
N THR A 208 34.85 14.10 42.11
CA THR A 208 33.67 13.30 42.44
C THR A 208 32.37 14.02 42.06
N VAL A 209 32.32 15.34 42.18
CA VAL A 209 31.12 16.11 41.79
C VAL A 209 31.04 16.22 40.26
N GLU A 210 32.17 16.33 39.58
CA GLU A 210 32.24 16.32 38.12
C GLU A 210 31.79 14.97 37.54
N SER A 211 32.22 13.84 38.12
CA SER A 211 31.76 12.53 37.68
C SER A 211 30.25 12.36 37.88
N MET A 212 29.70 12.80 39.03
CA MET A 212 28.26 12.78 39.27
C MET A 212 27.47 13.65 38.28
N LEU A 213 28.02 14.81 37.90
CA LEU A 213 27.41 15.68 36.89
C LEU A 213 27.34 14.98 35.53
N LEU A 214 28.46 14.43 35.07
CA LEU A 214 28.54 13.72 33.79
C LEU A 214 27.60 12.52 33.73
N GLU A 215 27.55 11.71 34.79
CA GLU A 215 26.62 10.58 34.89
C GLU A 215 25.15 11.04 34.81
N GLN A 216 24.80 12.14 35.49
CA GLN A 216 23.45 12.68 35.47
C GLN A 216 23.07 13.26 34.10
N GLU A 217 24.01 13.94 33.43
CA GLU A 217 23.81 14.45 32.08
C GLU A 217 23.60 13.33 31.05
N ILE A 218 24.36 12.23 31.16
CA ILE A 218 24.16 11.03 30.32
C ILE A 218 22.78 10.42 30.56
N LYS A 219 22.37 10.23 31.83
CA LYS A 219 21.04 9.70 32.17
C LYS A 219 19.91 10.55 31.60
N ILE A 220 20.00 11.88 31.71
CA ILE A 220 19.00 12.80 31.15
C ILE A 220 18.98 12.69 29.63
N ALA A 221 20.14 12.62 28.96
CA ALA A 221 20.20 12.50 27.51
C ALA A 221 19.61 11.17 27.00
N GLU A 222 19.85 10.07 27.70
CA GLU A 222 19.28 8.75 27.37
C GLU A 222 17.76 8.72 27.56
N LYS A 223 17.27 9.21 28.72
CA LYS A 223 15.83 9.33 28.98
C LYS A 223 15.15 10.28 27.99
N GLY A 224 15.81 11.37 27.60
CA GLY A 224 15.32 12.30 26.58
C GLY A 224 15.10 11.62 25.22
N LYS A 225 16.09 10.85 24.75
CA LYS A 225 15.97 10.06 23.51
C LYS A 225 14.83 9.03 23.59
N LEU A 226 14.67 8.38 24.75
CA LEU A 226 13.59 7.43 24.97
C LEU A 226 12.23 8.13 24.88
N ILE A 227 12.05 9.27 25.56
CA ILE A 227 10.82 10.07 25.50
C ILE A 227 10.51 10.47 24.05
N GLU A 228 11.48 11.03 23.31
CA GLU A 228 11.27 11.43 21.91
C GLU A 228 10.91 10.25 20.99
N SER A 229 11.46 9.06 21.22
CA SER A 229 11.09 7.86 20.47
C SER A 229 9.66 7.43 20.78
N LEU A 230 9.30 7.39 22.06
CA LEU A 230 8.01 6.89 22.53
C LEU A 230 6.88 7.88 22.23
N GLU A 231 7.15 9.19 22.23
CA GLU A 231 6.24 10.23 21.72
C GLU A 231 5.95 10.06 20.24
N ARG A 232 6.98 9.81 19.42
CA ARG A 232 6.80 9.56 17.98
C ARG A 232 5.99 8.31 17.71
N GLU A 233 6.20 7.24 18.48
CA GLU A 233 5.41 6.01 18.37
C GLU A 233 3.96 6.21 18.79
N THR A 234 3.74 6.85 19.94
CA THR A 234 2.39 7.14 20.46
C THR A 234 1.62 8.04 19.50
N GLN A 235 2.28 9.03 18.90
CA GLN A 235 1.65 9.90 17.90
C GLN A 235 1.23 9.12 16.65
N LYS A 236 2.07 8.17 16.17
CA LYS A 236 1.70 7.30 15.05
C LYS A 236 0.51 6.40 15.36
N GLU A 237 0.39 5.95 16.61
CA GLU A 237 -0.73 5.11 17.02
C GLU A 237 -2.02 5.93 17.18
N LYS A 238 -1.93 7.17 17.66
CA LYS A 238 -3.05 8.12 17.66
C LYS A 238 -3.55 8.43 16.25
N THR A 239 -2.64 8.68 15.30
CA THR A 239 -3.06 8.91 13.91
C THR A 239 -3.76 7.68 13.31
N LYS A 240 -3.23 6.47 13.57
CA LYS A 240 -3.89 5.22 13.14
C LYS A 240 -5.27 5.05 13.77
N MET A 241 -5.42 5.41 15.05
CA MET A 241 -6.72 5.34 15.72
C MET A 241 -7.76 6.25 15.10
N ASN A 242 -7.37 7.47 14.74
CA ASN A 242 -8.25 8.39 14.05
C ASN A 242 -8.65 7.83 12.67
N GLU A 243 -7.69 7.30 11.91
CA GLU A 243 -7.97 6.64 10.62
C GLU A 243 -8.97 5.48 10.77
N TYR A 244 -8.84 4.68 11.84
CA TYR A 244 -9.77 3.57 12.09
C TYR A 244 -11.17 4.06 12.47
N GLN A 245 -11.28 5.13 13.24
CA GLN A 245 -12.58 5.73 13.58
C GLN A 245 -13.27 6.28 12.34
N GLU A 246 -12.54 7.00 11.48
CA GLU A 246 -13.07 7.50 10.20
C GLU A 246 -13.57 6.36 9.33
N VAL A 247 -12.79 5.28 9.20
CA VAL A 247 -13.18 4.11 8.41
C VAL A 247 -14.44 3.45 9.02
N LEU A 248 -14.55 3.36 10.34
CA LEU A 248 -15.71 2.76 11.01
C LEU A 248 -17.01 3.57 10.78
N GLU A 249 -16.93 4.89 10.72
CA GLU A 249 -18.08 5.74 10.37
C GLU A 249 -18.57 5.48 8.93
N GLU A 250 -17.67 5.08 8.03
CA GLU A 250 -18.03 4.73 6.65
C GLU A 250 -18.76 3.38 6.53
N PHE A 251 -18.76 2.51 7.56
CA PHE A 251 -19.44 1.21 7.49
C PHE A 251 -20.97 1.34 7.43
N ASP A 252 -21.55 2.41 7.97
CA ASP A 252 -22.99 2.62 7.96
C ASP A 252 -23.51 2.85 6.53
N GLY A 253 -24.35 1.92 6.06
CA GLY A 253 -24.86 1.91 4.69
C GLY A 253 -23.80 1.64 3.62
N TRP A 254 -22.65 1.06 3.98
CA TRP A 254 -21.54 0.82 3.05
C TRP A 254 -21.94 -0.07 1.87
N LEU A 255 -22.72 -1.13 2.11
CA LEU A 255 -23.14 -2.08 1.07
C LEU A 255 -24.04 -1.42 0.01
N GLU A 256 -25.00 -0.60 0.44
CA GLU A 256 -25.90 0.14 -0.44
C GLU A 256 -25.12 1.13 -1.30
N LYS A 257 -24.25 1.94 -0.67
CA LYS A 257 -23.36 2.88 -1.36
C LYS A 257 -22.43 2.16 -2.34
N TYR A 258 -21.92 0.98 -1.96
CA TYR A 258 -21.03 0.21 -2.80
C TYR A 258 -21.75 -0.27 -4.06
N ASP A 259 -22.99 -0.76 -3.96
CA ASP A 259 -23.69 -1.30 -5.12
C ASP A 259 -24.05 -0.23 -6.16
N GLU A 260 -24.46 0.95 -5.71
CA GLU A 260 -24.79 2.09 -6.56
C GLU A 260 -23.56 2.82 -7.14
N ALA A 261 -22.38 2.64 -6.53
CA ALA A 261 -21.17 3.36 -6.91
C ALA A 261 -20.63 3.01 -8.30
N GLU A 262 -20.05 4.03 -8.96
CA GLU A 262 -19.24 3.87 -10.16
C GLU A 262 -17.93 3.12 -9.86
N LEU A 263 -17.31 2.56 -10.90
CA LEU A 263 -16.12 1.71 -10.77
C LEU A 263 -14.95 2.40 -10.05
N ASP A 264 -14.69 3.69 -10.31
CA ASP A 264 -13.59 4.39 -9.63
C ASP A 264 -13.91 4.70 -8.16
N THR A 265 -15.18 4.97 -7.84
CA THR A 265 -15.66 5.11 -6.46
C THR A 265 -15.60 3.78 -5.72
N LYS A 266 -15.98 2.66 -6.34
CA LYS A 266 -15.85 1.31 -5.78
C LYS A 266 -14.40 0.99 -5.41
N LYS A 267 -13.44 1.32 -6.29
CA LYS A 267 -12.02 1.16 -5.97
C LYS A 267 -11.60 1.97 -4.74
N MET A 268 -12.08 3.20 -4.64
CA MET A 268 -11.76 4.08 -3.52
C MET A 268 -12.30 3.49 -2.22
N MET A 269 -13.57 3.06 -2.19
CA MET A 269 -14.18 2.41 -1.03
C MET A 269 -13.41 1.16 -0.60
N LEU A 270 -13.10 0.27 -1.56
CA LEU A 270 -12.31 -0.94 -1.27
C LEU A 270 -10.91 -0.60 -0.73
N SER A 271 -10.27 0.43 -1.26
CA SER A 271 -8.92 0.80 -0.84
C SER A 271 -8.84 1.37 0.58
N ARG A 272 -9.93 1.92 1.10
CA ARG A 272 -10.03 2.42 2.48
C ARG A 272 -10.27 1.30 3.49
N VAL A 273 -11.10 0.33 3.13
CA VAL A 273 -11.48 -0.78 4.03
C VAL A 273 -10.45 -1.90 4.00
N ILE A 274 -9.89 -2.20 2.82
CA ILE A 274 -9.05 -3.37 2.59
C ILE A 274 -7.59 -2.94 2.49
N ARG A 275 -6.73 -3.59 3.28
CA ARG A 275 -5.28 -3.37 3.27
C ARG A 275 -4.58 -4.20 2.21
N LYS A 276 -4.92 -5.48 2.05
CA LYS A 276 -4.43 -6.31 0.94
C LYS A 276 -5.40 -7.45 0.64
N ILE A 277 -5.41 -7.86 -0.62
CA ILE A 277 -6.06 -9.09 -1.07
C ILE A 277 -5.00 -9.98 -1.68
N SER A 278 -4.88 -11.22 -1.21
CA SER A 278 -3.89 -12.17 -1.72
C SER A 278 -4.59 -13.23 -2.56
N PHE A 279 -4.16 -13.39 -3.81
CA PHE A 279 -4.68 -14.42 -4.70
C PHE A 279 -3.77 -15.64 -4.72
N LYS A 280 -4.37 -16.80 -4.46
CA LYS A 280 -3.81 -18.12 -4.77
C LYS A 280 -4.72 -18.82 -5.78
N LYS A 281 -4.35 -20.02 -6.22
CA LYS A 281 -5.11 -20.77 -7.23
C LYS A 281 -6.57 -20.96 -6.79
N ASP A 282 -6.77 -21.46 -5.58
CA ASP A 282 -8.09 -21.87 -5.08
C ASP A 282 -8.52 -21.11 -3.80
N GLU A 283 -7.76 -20.07 -3.41
CA GLU A 283 -7.98 -19.33 -2.16
C GLU A 283 -7.81 -17.81 -2.39
N ILE A 284 -8.62 -17.03 -1.68
CA ILE A 284 -8.52 -15.56 -1.62
C ILE A 284 -8.41 -15.16 -0.15
N ASP A 285 -7.24 -14.63 0.24
CA ASP A 285 -7.01 -14.14 1.60
C ASP A 285 -7.22 -12.62 1.65
N LEU A 286 -8.04 -12.13 2.58
CA LEU A 286 -8.36 -10.72 2.75
C LEU A 286 -7.79 -10.18 4.07
N GLU A 287 -7.08 -9.06 4.01
CA GLU A 287 -6.60 -8.31 5.20
C GLU A 287 -7.19 -6.90 5.18
N LEU A 288 -7.77 -6.49 6.30
CA LEU A 288 -8.42 -5.19 6.45
C LEU A 288 -7.48 -4.13 7.02
N VAL A 289 -7.87 -2.87 6.86
CA VAL A 289 -7.19 -1.74 7.48
C VAL A 289 -7.49 -1.69 8.97
N LEU A 290 -8.76 -1.90 9.36
CA LEU A 290 -9.15 -1.95 10.77
C LEU A 290 -8.42 -3.12 11.46
N PRO A 291 -7.88 -2.90 12.67
CA PRO A 291 -7.41 -3.97 13.50
C PRO A 291 -8.66 -4.68 13.97
N ILE A 292 -9.15 -5.64 13.20
CA ILE A 292 -9.89 -6.72 13.79
C ILE A 292 -8.85 -7.44 14.62
N GLY A 293 -9.20 -7.80 15.85
CA GLY A 293 -8.29 -8.58 16.67
C GLY A 293 -7.73 -9.65 15.76
N ASN A 294 -6.40 -9.72 15.64
CA ASN A 294 -5.76 -10.86 15.01
C ASN A 294 -6.01 -12.10 15.90
N THR A 295 -7.24 -12.38 16.30
CA THR A 295 -7.77 -13.68 15.99
C THR A 295 -7.67 -13.75 14.46
N THR A 296 -6.58 -14.35 13.97
CA THR A 296 -6.80 -15.37 12.95
C THR A 296 -8.13 -16.01 13.28
N PRO A 297 -9.18 -15.85 12.46
CA PRO A 297 -10.31 -16.74 12.58
C PRO A 297 -9.69 -18.14 12.65
N PRO A 298 -10.14 -19.02 13.56
CA PRO A 298 -9.64 -20.39 13.59
C PRO A 298 -9.54 -20.85 12.14
N GLU A 299 -8.40 -21.44 11.76
CA GLU A 299 -7.83 -21.55 10.39
C GLU A 299 -8.79 -22.03 9.26
N ASP A 300 -10.05 -22.26 9.59
CA ASP A 300 -11.16 -22.76 8.80
C ASP A 300 -12.29 -21.75 8.47
N GLN A 301 -12.27 -20.48 8.92
CA GLN A 301 -13.41 -19.54 8.65
C GLN A 301 -13.16 -18.40 7.65
N ASN A 302 -11.90 -18.14 7.26
CA ASN A 302 -11.58 -17.27 6.11
C ASN A 302 -11.05 -18.06 4.89
N ARG A 303 -11.05 -19.40 4.96
CA ARG A 303 -10.79 -20.27 3.81
C ARG A 303 -12.08 -20.51 3.05
N VAL A 304 -12.51 -19.52 2.27
CA VAL A 304 -13.43 -19.83 1.18
C VAL A 304 -12.58 -20.43 0.07
N GLY A 305 -12.45 -21.76 0.08
CA GLY A 305 -12.00 -22.47 -1.11
C GLY A 305 -12.96 -22.10 -2.24
N MET A 306 -12.45 -21.84 -3.44
CA MET A 306 -13.28 -21.60 -4.62
C MET A 306 -14.33 -22.71 -4.69
N THR A 307 -15.57 -22.42 -4.32
CA THR A 307 -16.60 -23.46 -4.36
C THR A 307 -16.76 -23.85 -5.82
N GLU A 308 -16.48 -25.11 -6.12
CA GLU A 308 -17.03 -25.75 -7.30
C GLU A 308 -18.54 -25.88 -7.11
N ASP A 309 -19.28 -24.77 -7.15
CA ASP A 309 -20.73 -24.81 -7.35
C ASP A 309 -21.00 -25.17 -8.82
N LYS A 310 -20.62 -26.40 -9.19
CA LYS A 310 -20.96 -27.06 -10.45
C LYS A 310 -22.41 -27.58 -10.47
N ALA A 311 -23.22 -27.31 -9.45
CA ALA A 311 -24.60 -27.76 -9.39
C ALA A 311 -25.49 -26.71 -8.69
N LYS A 312 -25.98 -25.72 -9.46
CA LYS A 312 -27.21 -24.92 -9.17
C LYS A 312 -27.50 -23.85 -10.23
N ILE A 313 -26.59 -23.58 -11.18
CA ILE A 313 -26.81 -22.58 -12.24
C ILE A 313 -27.49 -23.19 -13.50
N THR A 314 -27.68 -24.51 -13.59
CA THR A 314 -28.27 -25.16 -14.78
C THR A 314 -29.78 -25.36 -14.77
N ASP A 315 -30.48 -25.17 -13.64
CA ASP A 315 -31.89 -25.59 -13.53
C ASP A 315 -32.93 -24.47 -13.66
N LEU A 316 -32.51 -23.22 -13.91
CA LEU A 316 -33.42 -22.08 -14.13
C LEU A 316 -33.58 -21.65 -15.61
N ALA A 317 -33.06 -22.44 -16.56
CA ALA A 317 -33.12 -22.08 -17.98
C ALA A 317 -33.49 -23.24 -18.94
N VAL A 318 -34.24 -24.26 -18.47
CA VAL A 318 -34.72 -25.34 -19.36
C VAL A 318 -36.18 -25.72 -19.10
N HIS A 319 -37.08 -24.75 -19.03
CA HIS A 319 -38.52 -25.02 -19.20
C HIS A 319 -39.14 -24.02 -20.18
N ASN A 320 -38.92 -24.28 -21.47
CA ASN A 320 -39.92 -24.17 -22.55
C ASN A 320 -39.21 -24.22 -23.91
N ILE A 321 -39.45 -25.29 -24.69
CA ILE A 321 -39.68 -25.33 -26.15
C ILE A 321 -39.76 -26.81 -26.58
N PRO A 322 -40.69 -27.22 -27.48
CA PRO A 322 -41.03 -28.62 -27.71
C PRO A 322 -40.04 -29.37 -28.61
N ASN A 323 -40.01 -30.68 -28.38
CA ASN A 323 -39.31 -31.71 -29.15
C ASN A 323 -39.63 -31.67 -30.65
N SER A 324 -38.60 -31.63 -31.50
CA SER A 324 -38.67 -32.29 -32.82
C SER A 324 -37.29 -32.84 -33.20
N HIS A 325 -37.30 -34.12 -33.59
CA HIS A 325 -36.13 -34.93 -33.96
C HIS A 325 -35.27 -34.34 -35.08
N ARG A 326 -33.93 -34.44 -34.96
CA ARG A 326 -33.05 -35.10 -35.95
C ARG A 326 -31.56 -35.09 -35.54
N HIS A 327 -30.97 -36.28 -35.64
CA HIS A 327 -29.56 -36.67 -35.84
C HIS A 327 -28.39 -36.00 -35.08
N ARG A 328 -27.66 -36.87 -34.39
CA ARG A 328 -26.37 -36.72 -33.72
C ARG A 328 -25.31 -35.93 -34.51
N ARG A 329 -24.68 -34.96 -33.85
CA ARG A 329 -23.23 -34.70 -33.89
C ARG A 329 -22.76 -34.30 -32.49
N PRO A 330 -21.60 -34.78 -31.99
CA PRO A 330 -21.06 -34.30 -30.74
C PRO A 330 -20.40 -32.94 -31.02
N GLY A 331 -20.80 -31.90 -30.30
CA GLY A 331 -20.11 -30.61 -30.40
C GLY A 331 -20.98 -29.41 -30.06
N LEU A 332 -21.05 -29.09 -28.78
CA LEU A 332 -21.16 -27.70 -28.31
C LEU A 332 -20.88 -27.55 -26.80
N ALA A 333 -20.88 -28.65 -26.04
CA ALA A 333 -20.57 -28.62 -24.60
C ALA A 333 -19.08 -28.37 -24.27
N ASP A 334 -18.16 -28.50 -25.23
CA ASP A 334 -16.71 -28.32 -25.02
C ASP A 334 -16.20 -26.87 -25.14
N ARG A 335 -17.08 -25.90 -25.43
CA ARG A 335 -16.67 -24.51 -25.77
C ARG A 335 -17.01 -23.44 -24.72
N LEU A 336 -17.42 -23.87 -23.53
CA LEU A 336 -17.48 -23.05 -22.31
C LEU A 336 -16.47 -23.55 -21.27
N ARG A 337 -15.27 -23.95 -21.71
CA ARG A 337 -14.08 -23.98 -20.85
C ARG A 337 -13.52 -22.55 -20.73
N ASP A 338 -14.32 -21.68 -20.14
CA ASP A 338 -13.74 -20.67 -19.26
C ASP A 338 -13.68 -21.33 -17.90
N PHE A 339 -12.60 -21.11 -17.15
CA PHE A 339 -12.25 -21.67 -15.84
C PHE A 339 -11.23 -22.83 -15.92
N ASP A 340 -10.11 -22.60 -15.22
CA ASP A 340 -8.99 -23.52 -14.91
C ASP A 340 -7.78 -23.59 -15.86
N GLU A 341 -7.46 -22.51 -16.58
CA GLU A 341 -6.10 -22.37 -17.13
C GLU A 341 -5.11 -21.77 -16.11
N CYS A 342 -4.98 -22.40 -14.93
CA CYS A 342 -3.68 -22.41 -14.28
C CYS A 342 -2.86 -23.53 -14.95
N ASN A 343 -2.12 -23.16 -16.01
CA ASN A 343 -0.96 -23.87 -16.57
C ASN A 343 -1.09 -24.74 -17.85
N GLU A 344 -2.22 -24.83 -18.56
CA GLU A 344 -2.26 -25.65 -19.80
C GLU A 344 -1.59 -25.01 -21.04
N ALA A 345 -1.40 -23.68 -21.06
CA ALA A 345 -0.81 -23.00 -22.22
C ALA A 345 0.74 -23.10 -22.30
N CYS A 346 1.42 -23.51 -21.23
CA CYS A 346 2.89 -23.56 -21.20
C CYS A 346 3.47 -24.93 -21.59
N GLN A 347 2.74 -26.03 -21.35
CA GLN A 347 3.20 -27.38 -21.67
C GLN A 347 3.22 -27.69 -23.18
N ARG A 348 2.43 -26.99 -24.00
CA ARG A 348 2.45 -27.21 -25.47
C ARG A 348 3.65 -26.61 -26.19
N ARG A 349 4.52 -25.85 -25.51
CA ARG A 349 5.75 -25.30 -26.13
C ARG A 349 7.02 -26.10 -25.83
N SER A 350 6.95 -27.13 -24.98
CA SER A 350 8.10 -27.95 -24.62
C SER A 350 8.16 -29.31 -25.30
N VAL A 351 7.11 -29.72 -26.04
CA VAL A 351 7.02 -31.08 -26.61
C VAL A 351 7.36 -31.13 -28.11
N ASP A 352 7.25 -30.02 -28.84
CA ASP A 352 7.64 -29.99 -30.26
C ASP A 352 9.09 -29.54 -30.44
N GLY A 353 10.00 -30.47 -30.13
CA GLY A 353 11.38 -30.41 -30.59
C GLY A 353 11.43 -30.60 -32.10
N ALA A 354 11.46 -29.49 -32.84
CA ALA A 354 11.93 -29.49 -34.24
C ALA A 354 12.95 -28.38 -34.41
N CYS A 355 14.22 -28.79 -34.30
CA CYS A 355 15.37 -28.05 -34.80
C CYS A 355 15.27 -27.95 -36.33
N GLY A 356 15.45 -26.74 -36.88
CA GLY A 356 15.41 -26.52 -38.34
C GLY A 356 15.61 -25.07 -38.74
N GLN A 357 16.87 -24.64 -38.66
CA GLN A 357 17.60 -23.70 -39.53
C GLN A 357 16.96 -22.39 -40.07
N GLU A 358 17.76 -21.33 -39.88
CA GLU A 358 18.04 -20.23 -40.81
C GLU A 358 16.93 -19.22 -41.14
N HIS A 359 17.06 -18.02 -40.57
CA HIS A 359 17.24 -16.83 -41.41
C HIS A 359 18.07 -15.76 -40.69
N ARG A 360 19.24 -15.50 -41.27
CA ARG A 360 20.16 -14.38 -40.98
C ARG A 360 19.41 -13.04 -40.98
N ARG A 361 19.61 -12.21 -39.95
CA ARG A 361 19.62 -10.75 -40.08
C ARG A 361 20.81 -10.16 -39.32
N LYS A 362 21.50 -9.27 -40.02
CA LYS A 362 22.85 -8.72 -39.78
C LYS A 362 22.98 -7.92 -38.47
N PRO A 363 24.19 -7.79 -37.89
CA PRO A 363 24.43 -6.94 -36.73
C PRO A 363 24.47 -5.47 -37.13
N VAL A 364 23.77 -4.61 -36.39
CA VAL A 364 23.95 -3.15 -36.46
C VAL A 364 24.92 -2.75 -35.35
N LEU A 365 26.13 -2.34 -35.74
CA LEU A 365 27.08 -1.67 -34.85
C LEU A 365 26.45 -0.41 -34.25
N ARG A 366 26.44 -0.31 -32.92
CA ARG A 366 26.06 0.92 -32.20
C ARG A 366 27.34 1.64 -31.80
N LEU A 367 27.66 2.71 -32.52
CA LEU A 367 28.77 3.61 -32.22
C LEU A 367 28.54 4.29 -30.85
N LEU A 368 29.55 4.20 -30.00
CA LEU A 368 29.69 4.91 -28.74
C LEU A 368 29.76 6.43 -29.02
N ARG A 369 28.90 7.23 -28.36
CA ARG A 369 29.06 8.69 -28.30
C ARG A 369 29.80 9.06 -27.02
N PRO A 370 30.82 9.94 -27.09
CA PRO A 370 31.57 10.36 -25.93
C PRO A 370 30.84 11.42 -25.10
N THR A 371 31.10 11.35 -23.80
CA THR A 371 30.72 12.26 -22.72
C THR A 371 31.33 13.65 -22.91
N ALA A 372 30.53 14.70 -22.83
CA ALA A 372 31.00 16.08 -22.75
C ALA A 372 30.81 16.62 -21.32
N ALA A 373 31.89 17.15 -20.76
CA ALA A 373 31.94 17.90 -19.50
C ALA A 373 32.45 19.34 -19.78
N PRO A 374 32.26 20.30 -18.87
CA PRO A 374 31.84 21.68 -19.18
C PRO A 374 32.97 22.72 -19.20
N ARG A 375 32.79 23.84 -19.92
CA ARG A 375 33.60 25.08 -19.72
C ARG A 375 32.81 26.39 -19.93
N ARG A 376 32.67 27.11 -18.80
CA ARG A 376 32.82 28.56 -18.55
C ARG A 376 32.37 29.56 -19.64
N ARG A 377 31.33 30.34 -19.33
CA ARG A 377 31.10 31.68 -19.90
C ARG A 377 31.86 32.71 -19.07
N THR A 378 32.80 33.41 -19.70
CA THR A 378 33.41 34.64 -19.19
C THR A 378 32.62 35.85 -19.70
N HIS A 379 32.23 36.72 -18.78
CA HIS A 379 31.86 38.11 -19.05
C HIS A 379 32.98 38.83 -19.82
N ARG A 380 32.60 39.71 -20.76
CA ARG A 380 33.39 40.90 -21.08
C ARG A 380 32.48 42.06 -21.46
N PHE A 381 32.62 43.12 -20.67
CA PHE A 381 32.23 44.49 -20.97
C PHE A 381 32.81 44.96 -22.30
N ARG A 382 32.00 45.66 -23.09
CA ARG A 382 32.32 47.00 -23.58
C ARG A 382 31.05 47.76 -23.91
#